data_AF-A0A948VQC9-F1
#
_entry.id   AF-A0A948VQC9-F1
#
_cell.length_a   1.000
_cell.length_b   1.000
_cell.length_c   1.000
_cell.angle_alpha   90.00
_cell.angle_beta   90.00
_cell.angle_gamma   90.00
#
_symmetry.space_group_name_H-M   'P 1'
#
loop_
_entity.id
_entity.type
_entity.pdbx_description
1 polymer ?
#
loop_
_entity_poly.entity_id
_entity_poly.type
_entity_poly.pdbx_seq_one_letter_code
_entity_poly.pdbx_strand_id
1 'polypeptide(L)'
;MLSAGARTFVAANFIVLGLSFIATTAVLYFEFGLEGKADWSAIATYYSHLFIFFPTFGILALIAFYVPACVLVDMHETYVPDGKLRFGIGYVVAILLALIGGHVIGGGGGMKSIFEVKPEVLQADKGQPAACDWTSGKCQRAPVMQSLANVRKEATKRVGMSQFVRNCVPDDLFDRQPERERKIHCFVSLNLVDADQCCRAQRDFGAALNAMHAPEANRSFMGRAHIILLPLKVFFLLIVLTIAILLVVRHRLLEENYRSYMNKIQRGVLIGASAMLVWPLMNVAFLQSSGLLYGTQHESFYRDASPVILAFYVMWALLLVFFFFKSFDGDKDLENMGRIGGIVGSAVFALNYQMIIDYAVRFAGAGATEWTLGSVFAIGVIALVAVVLQPKRTKGSVTFDK
;
A
#
# COMPACT_ATOMS: atom_id res chain seq x y z
N MET A 1 -11.02 8.76 -33.01
CA MET A 1 -10.87 9.79 -31.95
C MET A 1 -11.65 9.32 -30.75
N LEU A 2 -11.14 9.48 -29.52
CA LEU A 2 -11.85 9.10 -28.29
C LEU A 2 -13.13 9.93 -28.10
N SER A 3 -14.25 9.27 -27.79
CA SER A 3 -15.51 9.96 -27.47
C SER A 3 -15.34 10.93 -26.30
N ALA A 4 -16.12 12.01 -26.32
CA ALA A 4 -16.16 12.95 -25.20
C ALA A 4 -16.77 12.29 -23.95
N GLY A 5 -17.77 11.42 -24.13
CA GLY A 5 -18.42 10.67 -23.04
C GLY A 5 -17.45 9.82 -22.23
N ALA A 6 -16.64 8.98 -22.91
CA ALA A 6 -15.66 8.14 -22.24
C ALA A 6 -14.64 8.95 -21.43
N ARG A 7 -14.15 10.07 -21.98
CA ARG A 7 -13.21 10.96 -21.30
C ARG A 7 -13.81 11.59 -20.06
N THR A 8 -15.01 12.16 -20.16
CA THR A 8 -15.69 12.79 -19.03
C THR A 8 -16.02 11.78 -17.93
N PHE A 9 -16.49 10.59 -18.31
CA PHE A 9 -16.80 9.51 -17.35
C PHE A 9 -15.56 9.08 -16.56
N VAL A 10 -14.46 8.80 -17.26
CA VAL A 10 -13.21 8.37 -16.60
C VAL A 10 -12.63 9.51 -15.75
N ALA A 11 -12.64 10.75 -16.25
CA ALA A 11 -12.16 11.90 -15.51
C ALA A 11 -12.93 12.11 -14.20
N ALA A 12 -14.27 12.05 -14.23
CA ALA A 12 -15.10 12.20 -13.04
C ALA A 12 -14.78 11.13 -11.99
N ASN A 13 -14.70 9.86 -12.40
CA ASN A 13 -14.33 8.75 -11.52
C ASN A 13 -12.93 8.95 -10.91
N PHE A 14 -11.95 9.31 -11.73
CA PHE A 14 -10.56 9.44 -11.28
C PHE A 14 -10.38 10.67 -10.39
N ILE A 15 -11.14 11.74 -10.58
CA ILE A 15 -11.15 12.90 -9.69
C ILE A 15 -11.72 12.50 -8.32
N VAL A 16 -12.85 11.79 -8.27
CA VAL A 16 -13.43 11.31 -7.00
C VAL A 16 -12.43 10.40 -6.25
N LEU A 17 -11.76 9.50 -6.97
CA LEU A 17 -10.73 8.63 -6.40
C LEU A 17 -9.52 9.44 -5.90
N GLY A 18 -8.98 10.34 -6.71
CA GLY A 18 -7.86 11.19 -6.33
C GLY A 18 -8.16 12.06 -5.11
N LEU A 19 -9.35 12.67 -5.06
CA LEU A 19 -9.81 13.44 -3.91
C LEU A 19 -9.93 12.56 -2.65
N SER A 20 -10.40 11.32 -2.78
CA SER A 20 -10.47 10.38 -1.65
C SER A 20 -9.08 10.04 -1.07
N PHE A 21 -8.06 9.96 -1.92
CA PHE A 21 -6.69 9.68 -1.50
C PHE A 21 -6.10 10.84 -0.73
N ILE A 22 -6.29 12.07 -1.23
CA ILE A 22 -5.86 13.30 -0.56
C ILE A 22 -6.63 13.49 0.75
N ALA A 23 -7.96 13.30 0.73
CA ALA A 23 -8.82 13.49 1.88
C ALA A 23 -8.41 12.58 3.05
N THR A 24 -8.04 11.33 2.80
CA THR A 24 -7.55 10.42 3.85
C THR A 24 -6.37 11.03 4.60
N THR A 25 -5.36 11.53 3.89
CA THR A 25 -4.14 12.06 4.51
C THR A 25 -4.36 13.46 5.09
N ALA A 26 -5.21 14.27 4.44
CA ALA A 26 -5.57 15.59 4.94
C ALA A 26 -6.33 15.51 6.28
N VAL A 27 -7.25 14.55 6.42
CA VAL A 27 -7.97 14.32 7.68
C VAL A 27 -7.01 13.86 8.79
N LEU A 28 -6.06 12.98 8.48
CA LEU A 28 -5.02 12.57 9.42
C LEU A 28 -4.21 13.80 9.90
N TYR A 29 -3.75 14.62 8.95
CA TYR A 29 -2.98 15.83 9.28
C TYR A 29 -3.80 16.85 10.07
N PHE A 30 -5.09 17.00 9.76
CA PHE A 30 -5.99 17.88 10.49
C PHE A 30 -6.13 17.46 11.96
N GLU A 31 -6.50 16.20 12.21
CA GLU A 31 -6.78 15.72 13.58
C GLU A 31 -5.51 15.48 14.40
N PHE A 32 -4.47 14.88 13.82
CA PHE A 32 -3.26 14.51 14.57
C PHE A 32 -2.15 15.58 14.47
N GLY A 33 -2.13 16.39 13.40
CA GLY A 33 -1.07 17.37 13.13
C GLY A 33 -1.43 18.77 13.60
N LEU A 34 -2.48 19.39 13.03
CA LEU A 34 -2.84 20.78 13.31
C LEU A 34 -3.30 21.00 14.75
N GLU A 35 -4.01 20.04 15.33
CA GLU A 35 -4.41 20.13 16.75
C GLU A 35 -3.25 19.91 17.73
N GLY A 36 -2.07 19.51 17.25
CA GLY A 36 -0.82 19.45 18.04
C GLY A 36 -0.75 18.32 19.07
N LYS A 37 -1.68 17.35 19.02
CA LYS A 37 -1.86 16.32 20.05
C LYS A 37 -1.28 14.96 19.69
N ALA A 38 -0.60 14.78 18.57
CA ALA A 38 0.17 13.57 18.33
C ALA A 38 1.24 13.79 17.25
N ASP A 39 2.21 12.88 17.17
CA ASP A 39 3.12 12.85 16.03
C ASP A 39 2.39 12.23 14.81
N TRP A 40 1.71 13.06 14.03
CA TRP A 40 1.01 12.64 12.81
C TRP A 40 1.97 11.98 11.81
N SER A 41 3.24 12.39 11.79
CA SER A 41 4.23 11.87 10.86
C SER A 41 4.60 10.43 11.21
N ALA A 42 4.69 10.09 12.50
CA ALA A 42 4.91 8.72 12.95
C ALA A 42 3.75 7.79 12.54
N ILE A 43 2.51 8.26 12.65
CA ILE A 43 1.33 7.49 12.21
C ILE A 43 1.32 7.36 10.68
N ALA A 44 1.58 8.45 9.94
CA ALA A 44 1.59 8.45 8.49
C ALA A 44 2.67 7.50 7.92
N THR A 45 3.88 7.47 8.50
CA THR A 45 4.94 6.57 8.04
C THR A 45 4.75 5.14 8.50
N TYR A 46 4.15 4.92 9.67
CA TYR A 46 3.82 3.58 10.12
C TYR A 46 2.74 2.93 9.21
N TYR A 47 1.68 3.69 8.88
CA TYR A 47 0.63 3.29 7.93
C TYR A 47 0.89 3.84 6.52
N SER A 48 2.14 3.78 6.05
CA SER A 48 2.57 4.45 4.81
C SER A 48 1.83 3.97 3.56
N HIS A 49 1.48 2.69 3.50
CA HIS A 49 0.66 2.09 2.44
C HIS A 49 -0.74 2.74 2.32
N LEU A 50 -1.24 3.42 3.36
CA LEU A 50 -2.52 4.12 3.36
C LEU A 50 -2.38 5.64 3.15
N PHE A 51 -1.47 6.26 3.90
CA PHE A 51 -1.40 7.73 4.02
C PHE A 51 -0.34 8.38 3.14
N ILE A 52 0.65 7.63 2.65
CA ILE A 52 1.70 8.16 1.78
C ILE A 52 1.51 7.62 0.37
N PHE A 53 1.30 6.31 0.21
CA PHE A 53 1.18 5.68 -1.11
C PHE A 53 0.04 6.25 -1.95
N PHE A 54 -1.20 6.21 -1.43
CA PHE A 54 -2.38 6.61 -2.20
C PHE A 54 -2.33 8.07 -2.70
N PRO A 55 -2.03 9.08 -1.86
CA PRO A 55 -1.96 10.46 -2.35
C PRO A 55 -0.74 10.76 -3.22
N THR A 56 0.24 9.86 -3.33
CA THR A 56 1.42 10.03 -4.19
C THR A 56 1.31 9.11 -5.41
N PHE A 57 1.72 7.86 -5.26
CA PHE A 57 1.75 6.85 -6.32
C PHE A 57 0.36 6.42 -6.78
N GLY A 58 -0.66 6.45 -5.89
CA GLY A 58 -2.05 6.18 -6.29
C GLY A 58 -2.59 7.22 -7.28
N ILE A 59 -2.32 8.52 -7.03
CA ILE A 59 -2.68 9.59 -7.96
C ILE A 59 -1.88 9.49 -9.26
N LEU A 60 -0.57 9.22 -9.16
CA LEU A 60 0.27 8.99 -10.33
C LEU A 60 -0.27 7.84 -11.20
N ALA A 61 -0.69 6.74 -10.57
CA ALA A 61 -1.31 5.62 -11.26
C ALA A 61 -2.63 6.01 -11.92
N LEU A 62 -3.52 6.77 -11.26
CA LEU A 62 -4.74 7.29 -11.89
C LEU A 62 -4.42 8.09 -13.15
N ILE A 63 -3.43 8.98 -13.09
CA ILE A 63 -3.05 9.82 -14.23
C ILE A 63 -2.45 8.95 -15.35
N ALA A 64 -1.62 7.97 -15.00
CA ALA A 64 -0.98 7.07 -15.96
C ALA A 64 -1.98 6.12 -16.64
N PHE A 65 -2.99 5.64 -15.90
CA PHE A 65 -4.06 4.76 -16.42
C PHE A 65 -5.22 5.51 -17.08
N TYR A 66 -5.23 6.85 -17.08
CA TYR A 66 -6.32 7.64 -17.65
C TYR A 66 -6.56 7.34 -19.14
N VAL A 67 -5.51 7.36 -19.96
CA VAL A 67 -5.64 7.07 -21.40
C VAL A 67 -6.06 5.61 -21.66
N PRO A 68 -5.41 4.59 -21.06
CA PRO A 68 -5.90 3.21 -21.14
C PRO A 68 -7.38 3.07 -20.77
N ALA A 69 -7.81 3.68 -19.66
CA ALA A 69 -9.20 3.62 -19.21
C ALA A 69 -10.16 4.26 -20.22
N CYS A 70 -9.85 5.45 -20.73
CA CYS A 70 -10.67 6.13 -21.74
C CYS A 70 -10.84 5.28 -23.01
N VAL A 71 -9.75 4.68 -23.48
CA VAL A 71 -9.75 3.80 -24.66
C VAL A 71 -10.62 2.56 -24.41
N LEU A 72 -10.49 1.94 -23.24
CA LEU A 72 -11.27 0.75 -22.90
C LEU A 72 -12.77 1.07 -22.79
N VAL A 73 -13.16 2.18 -22.18
CA VAL A 73 -14.57 2.61 -22.11
C VAL A 73 -15.12 2.85 -23.51
N ASP A 74 -14.45 3.66 -24.32
CA ASP A 74 -14.84 3.99 -25.70
C ASP A 74 -14.95 2.74 -26.57
N MET A 75 -14.02 1.79 -26.40
CA MET A 75 -14.00 0.52 -27.12
C MET A 75 -15.20 -0.37 -26.75
N HIS A 76 -15.59 -0.43 -25.48
CA HIS A 76 -16.76 -1.20 -25.06
C HIS A 76 -18.06 -0.58 -25.57
N GLU A 77 -18.13 0.74 -25.69
CA GLU A 77 -19.33 1.37 -26.26
C GLU A 77 -19.47 1.16 -27.76
N THR A 78 -18.34 1.07 -28.49
CA THR A 78 -18.33 1.14 -29.95
C THR A 78 -18.16 -0.22 -30.63
N TYR A 79 -17.27 -1.07 -30.12
CA TYR A 79 -16.79 -2.25 -30.85
C TYR A 79 -17.14 -3.58 -30.18
N VAL A 80 -17.62 -3.57 -28.93
CA VAL A 80 -17.97 -4.79 -28.19
C VAL A 80 -19.49 -5.02 -28.28
N PRO A 81 -19.95 -6.23 -28.69
CA PRO A 81 -21.37 -6.55 -28.71
C PRO A 81 -21.96 -6.48 -27.29
N ASP A 82 -23.10 -5.81 -27.17
CA ASP A 82 -23.75 -5.46 -25.89
C ASP A 82 -22.81 -4.76 -24.89
N GLY A 83 -21.78 -4.07 -25.39
CA GLY A 83 -20.68 -3.63 -24.55
C GLY A 83 -21.09 -2.57 -23.52
N LYS A 84 -22.09 -1.73 -23.81
CA LYS A 84 -22.68 -0.80 -22.81
C LYS A 84 -23.31 -1.54 -21.63
N LEU A 85 -24.08 -2.59 -21.89
CA LEU A 85 -24.71 -3.39 -20.84
C LEU A 85 -23.65 -4.14 -20.02
N ARG A 86 -22.70 -4.80 -20.69
CA ARG A 86 -21.60 -5.53 -20.04
C ARG A 86 -20.72 -4.61 -19.19
N PHE A 87 -20.42 -3.42 -19.71
CA PHE A 87 -19.68 -2.39 -18.98
C PHE A 87 -20.45 -1.93 -17.74
N GLY A 88 -21.74 -1.62 -17.89
CA GLY A 88 -22.61 -1.20 -16.78
C GLY A 88 -22.68 -2.26 -15.67
N ILE A 89 -22.92 -3.53 -16.04
CA ILE A 89 -22.94 -4.65 -15.08
C ILE A 89 -21.58 -4.79 -14.40
N GLY A 90 -20.48 -4.82 -15.15
CA GLY A 90 -19.13 -4.95 -14.60
C GLY A 90 -18.78 -3.80 -13.64
N TYR A 91 -19.18 -2.58 -13.98
CA TYR A 91 -18.97 -1.39 -13.16
C TYR A 91 -19.77 -1.44 -11.84
N VAL A 92 -21.04 -1.85 -11.89
CA VAL A 92 -21.86 -2.04 -10.68
C VAL A 92 -21.28 -3.16 -9.80
N VAL A 93 -20.87 -4.28 -10.40
CA VAL A 93 -20.20 -5.37 -9.67
C VAL A 93 -18.92 -4.88 -8.99
N ALA A 94 -18.10 -4.07 -9.68
CA ALA A 94 -16.90 -3.49 -9.09
C ALA A 94 -17.22 -2.57 -7.90
N ILE A 95 -18.29 -1.76 -7.97
CA ILE A 95 -18.76 -0.94 -6.83
C ILE A 95 -19.19 -1.83 -5.66
N LEU A 96 -20.01 -2.86 -5.91
CA LEU A 96 -20.48 -3.77 -4.86
C LEU A 96 -19.32 -4.51 -4.18
N LEU A 97 -18.38 -5.04 -4.97
CA LEU A 97 -17.17 -5.67 -4.45
C LEU A 97 -16.31 -4.68 -3.64
N ALA A 98 -16.23 -3.42 -4.07
CA ALA A 98 -15.52 -2.39 -3.33
C ALA A 98 -16.18 -2.04 -2.00
N LEU A 99 -17.51 -1.95 -1.95
CA LEU A 99 -18.26 -1.71 -0.72
C LEU A 99 -18.12 -2.89 0.26
N ILE A 100 -18.29 -4.12 -0.23
CA ILE A 100 -18.12 -5.33 0.59
C ILE A 100 -16.67 -5.43 1.08
N GLY A 101 -15.70 -5.32 0.18
CA GLY A 101 -14.28 -5.39 0.52
C GLY A 101 -13.87 -4.30 1.50
N GLY A 102 -14.35 -3.06 1.32
CA GLY A 102 -14.12 -1.96 2.25
C GLY A 102 -14.73 -2.21 3.63
N HIS A 103 -15.96 -2.72 3.70
CA HIS A 103 -16.59 -3.05 4.98
C HIS A 103 -15.86 -4.18 5.72
N VAL A 104 -15.50 -5.24 4.99
CA VAL A 104 -14.81 -6.41 5.54
C VAL A 104 -13.40 -6.05 6.03
N ILE A 105 -12.64 -5.28 5.25
CA ILE A 105 -11.28 -4.85 5.62
C ILE A 105 -11.29 -3.80 6.75
N GLY A 106 -12.20 -2.82 6.69
CA GLY A 106 -12.23 -1.69 7.63
C GLY A 106 -13.02 -1.95 8.92
N GLY A 107 -13.93 -2.94 8.92
CA GLY A 107 -14.84 -3.21 10.04
C GLY A 107 -14.68 -4.58 10.70
N GLY A 108 -14.10 -5.56 10.02
CA GLY A 108 -14.17 -6.98 10.39
C GLY A 108 -13.11 -7.53 11.35
N GLY A 109 -12.24 -6.69 11.92
CA GLY A 109 -11.12 -7.13 12.76
C GLY A 109 -11.30 -6.85 14.26
N GLY A 110 -10.80 -7.76 15.09
CA GLY A 110 -10.71 -7.61 16.55
C GLY A 110 -9.72 -6.53 16.99
N MET A 111 -8.65 -6.28 16.24
CA MET A 111 -7.69 -5.21 16.53
C MET A 111 -8.01 -3.89 15.81
N LYS A 112 -8.01 -2.80 16.57
CA LYS A 112 -8.19 -1.43 16.06
C LYS A 112 -6.85 -0.78 15.68
N SER A 113 -6.88 0.09 14.69
CA SER A 113 -5.69 0.84 14.28
C SER A 113 -5.45 2.01 15.21
N ILE A 114 -4.18 2.42 15.37
CA ILE A 114 -3.83 3.54 16.27
C ILE A 114 -4.55 4.82 15.84
N PHE A 115 -4.65 5.08 14.54
CA PHE A 115 -5.34 6.26 14.01
C PHE A 115 -6.86 6.25 14.21
N GLU A 116 -7.47 5.14 14.65
CA GLU A 116 -8.92 5.05 14.93
C GLU A 116 -9.28 5.56 16.33
N VAL A 117 -8.28 5.78 17.18
CA VAL A 117 -8.44 6.37 18.52
C VAL A 117 -8.04 7.83 18.47
N LYS A 118 -8.81 8.68 19.16
CA LYS A 118 -8.55 10.11 19.26
C LYS A 118 -7.14 10.41 19.83
N PRO A 119 -6.47 11.47 19.35
CA PRO A 119 -5.12 11.81 19.80
C PRO A 119 -5.05 12.12 21.30
N GLU A 120 -6.07 12.74 21.90
CA GLU A 120 -6.10 13.03 23.35
C GLU A 120 -6.07 11.75 24.20
N VAL A 121 -6.82 10.74 23.76
CA VAL A 121 -6.92 9.45 24.46
C VAL A 121 -5.60 8.69 24.36
N LEU A 122 -4.96 8.75 23.19
CA LEU A 122 -3.64 8.16 22.96
C LEU A 122 -2.53 8.86 23.77
N GLN A 123 -2.61 10.18 23.95
CA GLN A 123 -1.68 10.93 24.80
C GLN A 123 -1.91 10.68 26.29
N ALA A 124 -3.16 10.46 26.69
CA ALA A 124 -3.52 10.16 28.08
C ALA A 124 -3.11 8.74 28.52
N ASP A 125 -2.70 7.88 27.58
CA ASP A 125 -2.24 6.53 27.88
C ASP A 125 -0.92 6.55 28.68
N LYS A 126 -0.96 5.98 29.90
CA LYS A 126 0.18 5.96 30.84
C LYS A 126 0.95 4.63 30.87
N GLY A 127 0.60 3.67 30.01
CA GLY A 127 1.17 2.33 30.10
C GLY A 127 0.57 1.50 31.24
N GLN A 128 1.16 0.32 31.47
CA GLN A 128 0.85 -0.58 32.58
C GLN A 128 2.15 -1.13 33.20
N PRO A 129 2.35 -0.98 34.52
CA PRO A 129 1.59 -0.12 35.42
C PRO A 129 1.70 1.37 35.03
N ALA A 130 0.74 2.20 35.47
CA ALA A 130 0.76 3.63 35.16
C ALA A 130 2.05 4.27 35.68
N ALA A 131 2.75 5.03 34.83
CA ALA A 131 4.06 5.63 35.13
C ALA A 131 5.17 4.60 35.45
N CYS A 132 5.13 3.42 34.83
CA CYS A 132 6.22 2.46 34.91
C CYS A 132 7.54 3.12 34.46
N ASP A 133 8.58 2.96 35.27
CA ASP A 133 9.93 3.42 34.92
C ASP A 133 10.56 2.41 33.95
N TRP A 134 10.70 2.83 32.69
CA TRP A 134 11.28 2.04 31.59
C TRP A 134 12.73 1.63 31.85
N THR A 135 13.44 2.33 32.75
CA THR A 135 14.83 2.00 33.11
C THR A 135 14.94 0.93 34.20
N SER A 136 13.88 0.74 34.98
CA SER A 136 13.82 -0.23 36.09
C SER A 136 13.41 -1.65 35.68
N GLY A 137 13.03 -1.86 34.40
CA GLY A 137 12.63 -3.17 33.86
C GLY A 137 11.26 -3.68 34.30
N LYS A 138 10.44 -2.88 35.00
CA LYS A 138 9.12 -3.28 35.54
C LYS A 138 7.93 -2.95 34.65
N CYS A 139 8.15 -2.44 33.43
CA CYS A 139 7.03 -2.08 32.57
C CYS A 139 6.48 -3.28 31.80
N GLN A 140 5.21 -3.61 32.03
CA GLN A 140 4.51 -4.67 31.31
C GLN A 140 4.09 -4.18 29.92
N ARG A 141 3.58 -2.94 29.83
CA ARG A 141 3.16 -2.32 28.58
C ARG A 141 3.43 -0.82 28.61
N ALA A 142 4.07 -0.29 27.59
CA ALA A 142 4.32 1.12 27.42
C ALA A 142 3.15 1.84 26.72
N PRO A 143 3.05 3.18 26.89
CA PRO A 143 2.10 4.01 26.18
C PRO A 143 2.14 3.80 24.68
N VAL A 144 0.97 3.78 24.04
CA VAL A 144 0.85 3.54 22.58
C VAL A 144 1.75 4.46 21.77
N MET A 145 1.71 5.76 22.04
CA MET A 145 2.50 6.74 21.29
C MET A 145 4.00 6.59 21.54
N GLN A 146 4.40 6.16 22.73
CA GLN A 146 5.82 5.94 23.05
C GLN A 146 6.36 4.67 22.39
N SER A 147 5.57 3.59 22.35
CA SER A 147 5.91 2.38 21.60
C SER A 147 6.03 2.65 20.10
N LEU A 148 5.10 3.42 19.53
CA LEU A 148 5.17 3.85 18.13
C LEU A 148 6.41 4.71 17.86
N ALA A 149 6.70 5.68 18.72
CA ALA A 149 7.89 6.52 18.63
C ALA A 149 9.18 5.68 18.71
N ASN A 150 9.20 4.62 19.53
CA ASN A 150 10.34 3.72 19.62
C ASN A 150 10.53 2.88 18.35
N VAL A 151 9.44 2.38 17.76
CA VAL A 151 9.48 1.69 16.46
C VAL A 151 10.08 2.62 15.40
N ARG A 152 9.58 3.87 15.31
CA ARG A 152 10.11 4.88 14.38
C ARG A 152 11.60 5.16 14.63
N LYS A 153 11.97 5.43 15.89
CA LYS A 153 13.35 5.74 16.30
C LYS A 153 14.32 4.64 15.88
N GLU A 154 13.98 3.38 16.14
CA GLU A 154 14.84 2.26 15.76
C GLU A 154 14.82 2.02 14.25
N ALA A 155 13.64 2.06 13.61
CA ALA A 155 13.53 1.86 12.16
C ALA A 155 14.29 2.92 11.34
N THR A 156 14.44 4.15 11.85
CA THR A 156 15.26 5.19 11.19
C THR A 156 16.76 4.92 11.32
N LYS A 157 17.19 4.32 12.44
CA LYS A 157 18.62 4.10 12.76
C LYS A 157 19.20 2.85 12.10
N ARG A 158 18.42 1.78 11.98
CA ARG A 158 18.91 0.45 11.59
C ARG A 158 18.06 -0.22 10.52
N VAL A 159 18.73 -1.07 9.74
CA VAL A 159 18.11 -2.13 8.92
C VAL A 159 18.03 -3.40 9.79
N GLY A 160 17.12 -4.31 9.51
CA GLY A 160 16.98 -5.55 10.28
C GLY A 160 16.00 -5.41 11.44
N MET A 161 14.81 -4.84 11.18
CA MET A 161 13.73 -4.79 12.17
C MET A 161 13.01 -6.14 12.27
N SER A 162 13.06 -6.94 11.21
CA SER A 162 12.50 -8.30 11.10
C SER A 162 12.89 -9.21 12.28
N GLN A 163 14.14 -9.14 12.73
CA GLN A 163 14.67 -9.97 13.84
C GLN A 163 14.03 -9.72 15.22
N PHE A 164 13.30 -8.61 15.37
CA PHE A 164 12.59 -8.28 16.62
C PHE A 164 11.13 -8.72 16.62
N VAL A 165 10.61 -9.12 15.47
CA VAL A 165 9.25 -9.64 15.36
C VAL A 165 9.22 -11.00 16.07
N ARG A 166 8.33 -11.13 17.06
CA ARG A 166 8.19 -12.36 17.86
C ARG A 166 7.04 -13.21 17.34
N ASN A 167 7.27 -14.52 17.25
CA ASN A 167 6.19 -15.50 17.12
C ASN A 167 5.67 -15.88 18.51
N CYS A 168 4.39 -15.61 18.77
CA CYS A 168 3.80 -15.78 20.10
C CYS A 168 3.25 -17.17 20.37
N VAL A 169 3.27 -18.07 19.38
CA VAL A 169 2.81 -19.45 19.51
C VAL A 169 4.03 -20.36 19.71
N PRO A 170 4.07 -21.17 20.78
CA PRO A 170 5.12 -22.17 20.96
C PRO A 170 5.07 -23.20 19.83
N ASP A 171 6.23 -23.57 19.30
CA ASP A 171 6.30 -24.76 18.47
C ASP A 171 6.24 -26.01 19.36
N ASP A 172 5.09 -26.68 19.40
CA ASP A 172 4.87 -27.85 20.24
C ASP A 172 5.79 -29.05 19.89
N LEU A 173 6.52 -28.98 18.77
CA LEU A 173 7.48 -30.00 18.35
C LEU A 173 8.84 -29.91 19.07
N PHE A 174 9.12 -28.82 19.79
CA PHE A 174 10.42 -28.61 20.44
C PHE A 174 10.30 -28.19 21.91
N ASP A 175 10.82 -29.03 22.82
CA ASP A 175 10.83 -28.81 24.28
C ASP A 175 11.62 -27.55 24.70
N ARG A 176 12.64 -27.17 23.93
CA ARG A 176 13.42 -25.94 24.14
C ARG A 176 13.54 -25.14 22.86
N GLN A 177 13.15 -23.88 22.95
CA GLN A 177 13.22 -22.93 21.84
C GLN A 177 14.17 -21.81 22.24
N PRO A 178 15.49 -21.93 21.96
CA PRO A 178 16.48 -20.96 22.38
C PRO A 178 16.20 -19.54 21.85
N GLU A 179 15.50 -19.42 20.73
CA GLU A 179 15.04 -18.13 20.20
C GLU A 179 14.00 -17.43 21.10
N ARG A 180 13.17 -18.21 21.83
CA ARG A 180 12.20 -17.67 22.80
C ARG A 180 12.84 -17.27 24.12
N GLU A 181 13.82 -18.04 24.57
CA GLU A 181 14.59 -17.77 25.80
C GLU A 181 15.52 -16.57 25.64
N ARG A 182 15.98 -16.30 24.41
CA ARG A 182 16.83 -15.15 24.11
C ARG A 182 16.11 -13.84 24.44
N LYS A 183 16.72 -13.06 25.34
CA LYS A 183 16.27 -11.69 25.65
C LYS A 183 16.61 -10.76 24.51
N ILE A 184 15.58 -10.18 23.89
CA ILE A 184 15.71 -9.23 22.80
C ILE A 184 14.78 -8.05 23.10
N HIS A 185 15.07 -6.89 22.51
CA HIS A 185 14.31 -5.68 22.71
C HIS A 185 12.85 -5.85 22.27
N CYS A 186 11.92 -5.48 23.15
CA CYS A 186 10.50 -5.49 22.88
C CYS A 186 9.94 -4.07 22.83
N PHE A 187 9.31 -3.70 21.72
CA PHE A 187 8.87 -2.32 21.45
C PHE A 187 7.71 -1.86 22.32
N VAL A 188 6.93 -2.81 22.83
CA VAL A 188 5.77 -2.53 23.70
C VAL A 188 6.10 -2.53 25.18
N SER A 189 7.24 -3.06 25.62
CA SER A 189 7.70 -2.92 27.02
C SER A 189 8.91 -1.99 27.16
N LEU A 190 9.51 -1.59 26.03
CA LEU A 190 10.72 -0.77 25.91
C LEU A 190 11.96 -1.40 26.60
N ASN A 191 11.94 -2.71 26.82
CA ASN A 191 12.95 -3.43 27.58
C ASN A 191 13.42 -4.71 26.87
N LEU A 192 14.58 -5.23 27.30
CA LEU A 192 15.10 -6.53 26.89
C LEU A 192 14.37 -7.65 27.64
N VAL A 193 13.51 -8.37 26.95
CA VAL A 193 12.65 -9.41 27.55
C VAL A 193 12.67 -10.68 26.71
N ASP A 194 12.30 -11.80 27.33
CA ASP A 194 12.04 -13.06 26.64
C ASP A 194 10.79 -12.96 25.74
N ALA A 195 10.57 -13.98 24.90
CA ALA A 195 9.43 -13.98 23.97
C ALA A 195 8.08 -14.00 24.70
N ASP A 196 7.94 -14.72 25.81
CA ASP A 196 6.67 -14.87 26.53
C ASP A 196 6.23 -13.56 27.19
N GLN A 197 7.17 -12.84 27.80
CA GLN A 197 6.95 -11.51 28.34
C GLN A 197 6.60 -10.51 27.24
N CYS A 198 7.33 -10.52 26.11
CA CYS A 198 7.01 -9.62 25.00
C CYS A 198 5.63 -9.90 24.40
N CYS A 199 5.29 -11.17 24.18
CA CYS A 199 4.01 -11.55 23.61
C CYS A 199 2.83 -11.23 24.52
N ARG A 200 2.99 -11.36 25.84
CA ARG A 200 2.00 -10.84 26.81
C ARG A 200 1.84 -9.33 26.68
N ALA A 201 2.95 -8.59 26.65
CA ALA A 201 2.93 -7.15 26.46
C ALA A 201 2.27 -6.71 25.14
N GLN A 202 2.50 -7.44 24.04
CA GLN A 202 1.90 -7.15 22.72
C GLN A 202 0.39 -7.39 22.73
N ARG A 203 -0.06 -8.44 23.42
CA ARG A 203 -1.49 -8.71 23.61
C ARG A 203 -2.16 -7.66 24.49
N ASP A 204 -1.52 -7.29 25.59
CA ASP A 204 -2.01 -6.24 26.48
C ASP A 204 -2.03 -4.88 25.76
N PHE A 205 -1.08 -4.64 24.84
CA PHE A 205 -1.06 -3.50 23.95
C PHE A 205 -2.27 -3.45 23.01
N GLY A 206 -2.55 -4.55 22.30
CA GLY A 206 -3.74 -4.65 21.44
C GLY A 206 -5.04 -4.51 22.21
N ALA A 207 -5.15 -5.17 23.37
CA ALA A 207 -6.32 -5.09 24.24
C ALA A 207 -6.55 -3.67 24.78
N ALA A 208 -5.48 -2.97 25.20
CA ALA A 208 -5.57 -1.59 25.65
C ALA A 208 -6.05 -0.66 24.53
N LEU A 209 -5.55 -0.84 23.30
CA LEU A 209 -5.98 -0.05 22.15
C LEU A 209 -7.46 -0.27 21.82
N ASN A 210 -7.91 -1.52 21.85
CA ASN A 210 -9.32 -1.86 21.67
C ASN A 210 -10.21 -1.26 22.77
N ALA A 211 -9.77 -1.31 24.03
CA ALA A 211 -10.46 -0.70 25.15
C ALA A 211 -10.55 0.84 25.02
N MET A 212 -9.49 1.49 24.52
CA MET A 212 -9.50 2.92 24.21
C MET A 212 -10.47 3.28 23.10
N HIS A 213 -10.59 2.43 22.07
CA HIS A 213 -11.52 2.61 20.93
C HIS A 213 -12.98 2.29 21.27
N ALA A 214 -13.25 1.43 22.26
CA ALA A 214 -14.59 0.91 22.53
C ALA A 214 -15.65 2.01 22.74
N PRO A 215 -15.41 3.07 23.56
CA PRO A 215 -16.34 4.18 23.70
C PRO A 215 -16.44 5.01 22.40
N GLU A 216 -17.65 5.31 21.95
CA GLU A 216 -17.87 6.10 20.72
C GLU A 216 -17.25 7.50 20.79
N ALA A 217 -17.22 8.09 21.99
CA ALA A 217 -16.61 9.39 22.26
C ALA A 217 -15.09 9.40 22.01
N ASN A 218 -14.42 8.24 22.10
CA ASN A 218 -12.98 8.10 21.94
C ASN A 218 -12.57 7.76 20.49
N ARG A 219 -13.54 7.48 19.61
CA ARG A 219 -13.27 7.18 18.20
C ARG A 219 -12.88 8.45 17.46
N SER A 220 -11.75 8.39 16.77
CA SER A 220 -11.21 9.51 15.98
C SER A 220 -12.13 9.85 14.80
N PHE A 221 -12.02 11.09 14.33
CA PHE A 221 -12.66 11.51 13.10
C PHE A 221 -12.03 10.81 11.88
N MET A 222 -10.70 10.66 11.90
CA MET A 222 -9.93 9.91 10.92
C MET A 222 -10.41 8.47 10.78
N GLY A 223 -10.68 7.76 11.87
CA GLY A 223 -11.19 6.38 11.82
C GLY A 223 -12.51 6.28 11.05
N ARG A 224 -13.43 7.22 11.29
CA ARG A 224 -14.71 7.29 10.56
C ARG A 224 -14.53 7.65 9.09
N ALA A 225 -13.72 8.68 8.81
CA ALA A 225 -13.40 9.07 7.45
C ALA A 225 -12.74 7.92 6.68
N HIS A 226 -11.85 7.17 7.33
CA HIS A 226 -11.20 6.01 6.74
C HIS A 226 -12.20 4.94 6.31
N ILE A 227 -13.13 4.56 7.18
CA ILE A 227 -14.16 3.55 6.87
C ILE A 227 -15.00 3.97 5.66
N ILE A 228 -15.35 5.26 5.55
CA ILE A 228 -16.13 5.79 4.42
C ILE A 228 -15.32 5.82 3.12
N LEU A 229 -14.03 6.17 3.19
CA LEU A 229 -13.16 6.32 2.02
C LEU A 229 -12.50 5.01 1.58
N LEU A 230 -12.47 3.99 2.43
CA LEU A 230 -11.82 2.72 2.15
C LEU A 230 -12.41 1.99 0.94
N PRO A 231 -13.74 1.92 0.74
CA PRO A 231 -14.33 1.37 -0.48
C PRO A 231 -13.79 2.03 -1.75
N LEU A 232 -13.51 3.33 -1.76
CA LEU A 232 -12.97 4.02 -2.94
C LEU A 232 -11.53 3.53 -3.26
N LYS A 233 -10.73 3.23 -2.24
CA LYS A 233 -9.39 2.63 -2.44
C LYS A 233 -9.48 1.20 -2.98
N VAL A 234 -10.40 0.39 -2.46
CA VAL A 234 -10.66 -0.95 -2.98
C VAL A 234 -11.15 -0.88 -4.43
N PHE A 235 -12.06 0.04 -4.73
CA PHE A 235 -12.57 0.29 -6.07
C PHE A 235 -11.46 0.67 -7.05
N PHE A 236 -10.52 1.53 -6.64
CA PHE A 236 -9.34 1.85 -7.42
C PHE A 236 -8.51 0.60 -7.76
N LEU A 237 -8.22 -0.26 -6.78
CA LEU A 237 -7.48 -1.50 -7.01
C LEU A 237 -8.22 -2.43 -7.99
N LEU A 238 -9.54 -2.55 -7.85
CA LEU A 238 -10.38 -3.34 -8.77
C LEU A 238 -10.39 -2.77 -10.19
N ILE A 239 -10.44 -1.45 -10.36
CA ILE A 239 -10.37 -0.81 -11.69
C ILE A 239 -9.01 -1.08 -12.33
N VAL A 240 -7.91 -0.88 -11.60
CA VAL A 240 -6.55 -1.10 -12.13
C VAL A 240 -6.35 -2.57 -12.53
N LEU A 241 -6.90 -3.51 -11.74
CA LEU A 241 -6.94 -4.93 -12.09
C LEU A 241 -7.75 -5.18 -13.36
N THR A 242 -8.95 -4.61 -13.44
CA THR A 242 -9.85 -4.77 -14.58
C THR A 242 -9.23 -4.20 -15.86
N ILE A 243 -8.58 -3.04 -15.79
CA ILE A 243 -7.84 -2.44 -16.91
C ILE A 243 -6.77 -3.41 -17.40
N ALA A 244 -5.97 -4.00 -16.51
CA ALA A 244 -4.94 -4.97 -16.90
C ALA A 244 -5.52 -6.20 -17.61
N ILE A 245 -6.60 -6.79 -17.06
CA ILE A 245 -7.29 -7.93 -17.69
C ILE A 245 -7.80 -7.55 -19.09
N LEU A 246 -8.46 -6.40 -19.22
CA LEU A 246 -9.03 -5.97 -20.50
C LEU A 246 -7.95 -5.65 -21.53
N LEU A 247 -6.83 -5.04 -21.13
CA LEU A 247 -5.69 -4.80 -22.02
C LEU A 247 -5.13 -6.10 -22.60
N VAL A 248 -5.03 -7.15 -21.80
CA VAL A 248 -4.59 -8.48 -22.25
C VAL A 248 -5.61 -9.14 -23.17
N VAL A 249 -6.86 -9.25 -22.71
CA VAL A 249 -7.94 -9.98 -23.40
C VAL A 249 -8.32 -9.30 -24.71
N ARG A 250 -8.30 -7.96 -24.77
CA ARG A 250 -8.75 -7.18 -25.93
C ARG A 250 -7.62 -6.57 -26.74
N HIS A 251 -6.40 -7.07 -26.57
CA HIS A 251 -5.21 -6.57 -27.28
C HIS A 251 -5.42 -6.38 -28.79
N ARG A 252 -5.96 -7.39 -29.48
CA ARG A 252 -6.18 -7.35 -30.94
C ARG A 252 -7.11 -6.19 -31.35
N LEU A 253 -8.19 -6.00 -30.60
CA LEU A 253 -9.17 -4.95 -30.87
C LEU A 253 -8.57 -3.55 -30.66
N LEU A 254 -7.65 -3.42 -29.69
CA LEU A 254 -6.89 -2.20 -29.44
C LEU A 254 -5.90 -1.90 -30.57
N GLU A 255 -5.23 -2.92 -31.12
CA GLU A 255 -4.31 -2.77 -32.25
C GLU A 255 -5.01 -2.35 -33.53
N GLU A 256 -6.17 -2.94 -33.81
CA GLU A 256 -6.96 -2.66 -35.01
C GLU A 256 -7.56 -1.25 -34.98
N ASN A 257 -8.19 -0.86 -33.86
CA ASN A 257 -9.01 0.37 -33.80
C ASN A 257 -8.31 1.55 -33.10
N TYR A 258 -7.30 1.29 -32.27
CA TYR A 258 -6.65 2.30 -31.42
C TYR A 258 -5.12 2.32 -31.56
N ARG A 259 -4.57 1.89 -32.71
CA ARG A 259 -3.13 1.85 -32.99
C ARG A 259 -2.39 3.14 -32.66
N SER A 260 -3.01 4.30 -32.95
CA SER A 260 -2.43 5.63 -32.68
C SER A 260 -2.26 5.94 -31.18
N TYR A 261 -3.01 5.26 -30.32
CA TYR A 261 -2.93 5.39 -28.86
C TYR A 261 -2.03 4.33 -28.22
N MET A 262 -1.62 3.29 -28.94
CA MET A 262 -0.89 2.14 -28.36
C MET A 262 0.38 2.57 -27.61
N ASN A 263 1.20 3.44 -28.22
CA ASN A 263 2.40 3.98 -27.56
C ASN A 263 2.08 4.72 -26.26
N LYS A 264 0.95 5.44 -26.21
CA LYS A 264 0.52 6.17 -25.01
C LYS A 264 0.00 5.21 -23.93
N ILE A 265 -0.75 4.18 -24.34
CA ILE A 265 -1.25 3.13 -23.47
C ILE A 265 -0.07 2.39 -22.84
N GLN A 266 0.86 1.88 -23.64
CA GLN A 266 2.04 1.15 -23.16
C GLN A 266 2.85 1.96 -22.15
N ARG A 267 3.16 3.23 -22.44
CA ARG A 267 3.91 4.11 -21.51
C ARG A 267 3.13 4.40 -20.23
N GLY A 268 1.83 4.70 -20.34
CA GLY A 268 0.98 4.94 -19.19
C GLY A 268 0.86 3.71 -18.29
N VAL A 269 0.67 2.54 -18.90
CA VAL A 269 0.65 1.25 -18.20
C VAL A 269 2.01 0.98 -17.53
N LEU A 270 3.14 1.26 -18.19
CA LEU A 270 4.47 1.03 -17.61
C LEU A 270 4.67 1.90 -16.37
N ILE A 271 4.43 3.21 -16.48
CA ILE A 271 4.63 4.16 -15.37
C ILE A 271 3.64 3.87 -14.24
N GLY A 272 2.37 3.63 -14.57
CA GLY A 272 1.35 3.26 -13.59
C GLY A 272 1.67 1.94 -12.90
N ALA A 273 2.20 0.96 -13.63
CA ALA A 273 2.62 -0.32 -13.06
C ALA A 273 3.76 -0.14 -12.08
N SER A 274 4.82 0.56 -12.49
CA SER A 274 5.98 0.86 -11.63
C SER A 274 5.57 1.61 -10.37
N ALA A 275 4.66 2.59 -10.47
CA ALA A 275 4.15 3.33 -9.33
C ALA A 275 3.41 2.40 -8.34
N MET A 276 2.55 1.53 -8.86
CA MET A 276 1.80 0.58 -8.03
C MET A 276 2.72 -0.42 -7.31
N LEU A 277 3.86 -0.83 -7.90
CA LEU A 277 4.79 -1.80 -7.28
C LEU A 277 5.35 -1.34 -5.93
N VAL A 278 5.27 -0.04 -5.64
CA VAL A 278 5.64 0.51 -4.34
C VAL A 278 4.65 0.11 -3.25
N TRP A 279 3.37 -0.12 -3.58
CA TRP A 279 2.35 -0.47 -2.59
C TRP A 279 2.64 -1.78 -1.85
N PRO A 280 2.94 -2.92 -2.52
CA PRO A 280 3.32 -4.15 -1.82
C PRO A 280 4.49 -3.95 -0.85
N LEU A 281 5.51 -3.18 -1.24
CA LEU A 281 6.67 -2.92 -0.39
C LEU A 281 6.26 -2.15 0.88
N MET A 282 5.44 -1.11 0.72
CA MET A 282 4.93 -0.32 1.85
C MET A 282 3.96 -1.13 2.73
N ASN A 283 3.16 -2.01 2.13
CA ASN A 283 2.25 -2.90 2.86
C ASN A 283 3.03 -3.92 3.70
N VAL A 284 4.02 -4.59 3.12
CA VAL A 284 4.85 -5.56 3.87
C VAL A 284 5.68 -4.85 4.94
N ALA A 285 6.18 -3.64 4.68
CA ALA A 285 6.82 -2.81 5.69
C ALA A 285 5.89 -2.48 6.87
N PHE A 286 4.61 -2.18 6.59
CA PHE A 286 3.59 -2.02 7.61
C PHE A 286 3.32 -3.33 8.38
N LEU A 287 3.18 -4.47 7.70
CA LEU A 287 2.97 -5.77 8.35
C LEU A 287 4.13 -6.15 9.28
N GLN A 288 5.37 -5.85 8.87
CA GLN A 288 6.54 -6.05 9.73
C GLN A 288 6.50 -5.10 10.93
N SER A 289 6.24 -3.82 10.71
CA SER A 289 6.16 -2.81 11.77
C SER A 289 5.02 -3.09 12.76
N SER A 290 3.91 -3.64 12.28
CA SER A 290 2.81 -4.12 13.13
C SER A 290 3.15 -5.41 13.86
N GLY A 291 3.94 -6.31 13.28
CA GLY A 291 4.51 -7.45 13.99
C GLY A 291 5.37 -7.08 15.20
N LEU A 292 5.97 -5.89 15.22
CA LEU A 292 6.73 -5.39 16.37
C LEU A 292 5.83 -4.95 17.55
N LEU A 293 4.64 -4.42 17.25
CA LEU A 293 3.71 -3.92 18.27
C LEU A 293 2.68 -4.95 18.70
N TYR A 294 2.23 -5.79 17.77
CA TYR A 294 1.13 -6.73 17.99
C TYR A 294 1.57 -8.19 17.84
N GLY A 295 2.83 -8.49 17.52
CA GLY A 295 3.25 -9.88 17.26
C GLY A 295 2.67 -10.46 15.97
N THR A 296 2.92 -11.75 15.71
CA THR A 296 2.57 -12.37 14.42
C THR A 296 1.20 -13.05 14.32
N GLN A 297 0.53 -13.28 15.45
CA GLN A 297 -0.64 -14.17 15.52
C GLN A 297 -1.87 -13.50 16.16
N HIS A 298 -1.99 -12.18 16.08
CA HIS A 298 -3.16 -11.47 16.60
C HIS A 298 -4.26 -11.34 15.54
N GLU A 299 -5.51 -11.44 16.00
CA GLU A 299 -6.71 -11.35 15.17
C GLU A 299 -6.83 -9.98 14.48
N SER A 300 -6.35 -9.91 13.24
CA SER A 300 -6.53 -8.76 12.37
C SER A 300 -6.91 -9.27 10.99
N PHE A 301 -8.16 -9.01 10.60
CA PHE A 301 -8.67 -9.42 9.29
C PHE A 301 -7.78 -8.92 8.15
N TYR A 302 -7.25 -7.68 8.25
CA TYR A 302 -6.35 -7.14 7.23
C TYR A 302 -5.07 -7.95 7.10
N ARG A 303 -4.48 -8.38 8.22
CA ARG A 303 -3.26 -9.19 8.24
C ARG A 303 -3.50 -10.56 7.59
N ASP A 304 -4.64 -11.17 7.87
CA ASP A 304 -5.02 -12.47 7.32
C ASP A 304 -5.37 -12.39 5.82
N ALA A 305 -6.01 -11.30 5.40
CA ALA A 305 -6.34 -11.04 4.00
C ALA A 305 -5.13 -10.56 3.18
N SER A 306 -4.10 -9.98 3.81
CA SER A 306 -2.98 -9.37 3.09
C SER A 306 -2.23 -10.34 2.16
N PRO A 307 -1.92 -11.60 2.53
CA PRO A 307 -1.34 -12.57 1.59
C PRO A 307 -2.19 -12.79 0.34
N VAL A 308 -3.52 -12.84 0.50
CA VAL A 308 -4.46 -12.98 -0.62
C VAL A 308 -4.45 -11.72 -1.49
N ILE A 309 -4.47 -10.53 -0.88
CA ILE A 309 -4.38 -9.26 -1.61
C ILE A 309 -3.05 -9.17 -2.39
N LEU A 310 -1.93 -9.58 -1.77
CA LEU A 310 -0.63 -9.64 -2.44
C LEU A 310 -0.62 -10.66 -3.58
N ALA A 311 -1.28 -11.81 -3.45
CA ALA A 311 -1.40 -12.79 -4.53
C ALA A 311 -2.16 -12.23 -5.74
N PHE A 312 -3.29 -11.55 -5.51
CA PHE A 312 -4.01 -10.85 -6.58
C PHE A 312 -3.15 -9.77 -7.23
N TYR A 313 -2.34 -9.06 -6.43
CA TYR A 313 -1.41 -8.06 -6.93
C TYR A 313 -0.30 -8.66 -7.79
N VAL A 314 0.26 -9.80 -7.39
CA VAL A 314 1.25 -10.55 -8.20
C VAL A 314 0.61 -11.02 -9.52
N MET A 315 -0.60 -11.58 -9.46
CA MET A 315 -1.34 -11.98 -10.65
C MET A 315 -1.58 -10.80 -11.61
N TRP A 316 -1.95 -9.65 -11.06
CA TRP A 316 -2.08 -8.40 -11.81
C TRP A 316 -0.78 -7.96 -12.49
N ALA A 317 0.35 -8.00 -11.77
CA ALA A 317 1.63 -7.62 -12.33
C ALA A 317 2.04 -8.57 -13.49
N LEU A 318 1.78 -9.87 -13.35
CA LEU A 318 2.00 -10.86 -14.40
C LEU A 318 1.13 -10.60 -15.64
N LEU A 319 -0.12 -10.17 -15.48
CA LEU A 319 -0.97 -9.77 -16.61
C LEU A 319 -0.37 -8.60 -17.38
N LEU A 320 0.18 -7.60 -16.69
CA LEU A 320 0.82 -6.46 -17.35
C LEU A 320 2.10 -6.86 -18.09
N VAL A 321 2.91 -7.74 -17.49
CA VAL A 321 4.07 -8.34 -18.17
C VAL A 321 3.64 -9.07 -19.44
N PHE A 322 2.58 -9.88 -19.38
CA PHE A 322 2.04 -10.56 -20.55
C PHE A 322 1.54 -9.59 -21.62
N PHE A 323 0.84 -8.51 -21.22
CA PHE A 323 0.44 -7.44 -22.14
C PHE A 323 1.66 -6.85 -22.87
N PHE A 324 2.74 -6.55 -22.15
CA PHE A 324 3.96 -6.02 -22.76
C PHE A 324 4.63 -7.01 -23.71
N PHE A 325 4.76 -8.28 -23.34
CA PHE A 325 5.31 -9.29 -24.25
C PHE A 325 4.52 -9.36 -25.56
N LYS A 326 3.18 -9.33 -25.49
CA LYS A 326 2.33 -9.34 -26.68
C LYS A 326 2.43 -8.05 -27.51
N SER A 327 2.66 -6.92 -26.86
CA SER A 327 2.73 -5.62 -27.52
C SER A 327 4.08 -5.31 -28.17
N PHE A 328 5.14 -6.01 -27.76
CA PHE A 328 6.53 -5.83 -28.25
C PHE A 328 7.01 -6.95 -29.18
N ASP A 329 6.12 -7.70 -29.82
CA ASP A 329 6.42 -8.82 -30.74
C ASP A 329 7.33 -8.42 -31.95
N GLY A 330 7.68 -7.13 -32.09
CA GLY A 330 8.63 -6.61 -33.08
C GLY A 330 9.94 -6.00 -32.53
N ASP A 331 10.11 -5.82 -31.22
CA ASP A 331 11.24 -5.09 -30.61
C ASP A 331 12.04 -6.02 -29.67
N LYS A 332 12.86 -6.90 -30.27
CA LYS A 332 13.61 -7.98 -29.60
C LYS A 332 14.50 -7.50 -28.44
N ASP A 333 15.02 -6.28 -28.51
CA ASP A 333 15.90 -5.73 -27.47
C ASP A 333 15.16 -5.46 -26.16
N LEU A 334 13.91 -5.00 -26.24
CA LEU A 334 13.11 -4.72 -25.05
C LEU A 334 12.58 -6.01 -24.42
N GLU A 335 12.28 -7.02 -25.24
CA GLU A 335 11.94 -8.36 -24.79
C GLU A 335 13.11 -9.00 -24.02
N ASN A 336 14.33 -8.90 -24.54
CA ASN A 336 15.53 -9.40 -23.89
C ASN A 336 15.85 -8.65 -22.59
N MET A 337 15.71 -7.32 -22.56
CA MET A 337 15.86 -6.54 -21.33
C MET A 337 14.80 -6.92 -20.29
N GLY A 338 13.55 -7.16 -20.70
CA GLY A 338 12.48 -7.61 -19.81
C GLY A 338 12.73 -9.00 -19.23
N ARG A 339 13.22 -9.95 -20.04
CA ARG A 339 13.57 -11.31 -19.58
C ARG A 339 14.76 -11.28 -18.61
N ILE A 340 15.83 -10.56 -18.95
CA ILE A 340 17.02 -10.45 -18.08
C ILE A 340 16.66 -9.72 -16.79
N GLY A 341 15.95 -8.59 -16.88
CA GLY A 341 15.48 -7.84 -15.71
C GLY A 341 14.54 -8.64 -14.82
N GLY A 342 13.65 -9.44 -15.42
CA GLY A 342 12.74 -10.34 -14.70
C GLY A 342 13.46 -11.46 -13.96
N ILE A 343 14.44 -12.13 -14.61
CA ILE A 343 15.23 -13.22 -13.99
C ILE A 343 16.10 -12.67 -12.87
N VAL A 344 16.87 -11.61 -13.13
CA VAL A 344 17.76 -10.99 -12.13
C VAL A 344 16.94 -10.43 -10.98
N GLY A 345 15.86 -9.71 -11.27
CA GLY A 345 14.97 -9.15 -10.26
C GLY A 345 14.33 -10.21 -9.37
N SER A 346 13.85 -11.32 -9.95
CA SER A 346 13.24 -12.42 -9.21
C SER A 346 14.27 -13.16 -8.35
N ALA A 347 15.47 -13.39 -8.86
CA ALA A 347 16.56 -14.04 -8.11
C ALA A 347 17.02 -13.16 -6.93
N VAL A 348 17.22 -11.86 -7.15
CA VAL A 348 17.57 -10.92 -6.07
C VAL A 348 16.46 -10.88 -5.02
N PHE A 349 15.20 -10.84 -5.44
CA PHE A 349 14.05 -10.84 -4.53
C PHE A 349 13.96 -12.11 -3.70
N ALA A 350 14.12 -13.30 -4.31
CA ALA A 350 14.06 -14.57 -3.60
C ALA A 350 15.21 -14.73 -2.59
N LEU A 351 16.42 -14.33 -2.97
CA LEU A 351 17.61 -14.47 -2.12
C LEU A 351 17.68 -13.43 -1.00
N ASN A 352 17.07 -12.25 -1.18
CA ASN A 352 17.20 -11.11 -0.26
C ASN A 352 15.86 -10.59 0.25
N TYR A 353 14.81 -11.42 0.24
CA TYR A 353 13.44 -11.02 0.58
C TYR A 353 13.36 -10.25 1.92
N GLN A 354 13.94 -10.81 2.98
CA GLN A 354 13.96 -10.17 4.31
C GLN A 354 14.71 -8.83 4.30
N MET A 355 15.83 -8.76 3.60
CA MET A 355 16.62 -7.53 3.50
C MET A 355 15.85 -6.43 2.76
N ILE A 356 15.13 -6.77 1.69
CA ILE A 356 14.29 -5.81 0.93
C ILE A 356 13.19 -5.26 1.84
N ILE A 357 12.54 -6.11 2.65
CA ILE A 357 11.52 -5.66 3.58
C ILE A 357 12.12 -4.75 4.64
N ASP A 358 13.28 -5.10 5.20
CA ASP A 358 13.96 -4.27 6.19
C ASP A 358 14.33 -2.88 5.65
N TYR A 359 14.75 -2.81 4.38
CA TYR A 359 14.94 -1.53 3.70
C TYR A 359 13.61 -0.79 3.45
N ALA A 360 12.54 -1.50 3.10
CA ALA A 360 11.22 -0.92 2.95
C ALA A 360 10.72 -0.32 4.26
N VAL A 361 10.90 -0.99 5.41
CA VAL A 361 10.58 -0.45 6.74
C VAL A 361 11.36 0.84 7.02
N ARG A 362 12.64 0.88 6.66
CA ARG A 362 13.50 2.04 6.90
C ARG A 362 13.15 3.23 6.00
N PHE A 363 12.95 3.02 4.70
CA PHE A 363 12.85 4.12 3.74
C PHE A 363 11.42 4.47 3.33
N ALA A 364 10.51 3.49 3.33
CA ALA A 364 9.15 3.61 2.85
C ALA A 364 8.08 3.25 3.91
N GLY A 365 8.49 2.90 5.12
CA GLY A 365 7.63 2.52 6.25
C GLY A 365 7.94 3.34 7.50
N ALA A 366 7.82 2.74 8.68
CA ALA A 366 7.90 3.43 9.96
C ALA A 366 9.17 4.27 10.16
N GLY A 367 10.30 3.88 9.54
CA GLY A 367 11.59 4.58 9.65
C GLY A 367 11.76 5.77 8.69
N ALA A 368 10.81 6.01 7.79
CA ALA A 368 10.91 7.04 6.76
C ALA A 368 11.09 8.43 7.38
N THR A 369 12.11 9.14 6.93
CA THR A 369 12.44 10.51 7.37
C THR A 369 11.83 11.53 6.42
N GLU A 370 11.84 12.80 6.81
CA GLU A 370 11.40 13.89 5.94
C GLU A 370 12.15 13.89 4.59
N TRP A 371 13.43 13.54 4.59
CA TRP A 371 14.23 13.39 3.38
C TRP A 371 13.73 12.26 2.47
N THR A 372 13.39 11.10 3.03
CA THR A 372 12.92 9.95 2.22
C THR A 372 11.51 10.22 1.70
N LEU A 373 10.64 10.83 2.50
CA LEU A 373 9.32 11.29 2.07
C LEU A 373 9.42 12.37 0.97
N GLY A 374 10.32 13.34 1.13
CA GLY A 374 10.61 14.35 0.11
C GLY A 374 11.13 13.74 -1.19
N SER A 375 11.99 12.73 -1.09
CA SER A 375 12.51 11.98 -2.24
C SER A 375 11.41 11.19 -2.96
N VAL A 376 10.55 10.49 -2.20
CA VAL A 376 9.38 9.77 -2.73
C VAL A 376 8.44 10.72 -3.47
N PHE A 377 8.16 11.88 -2.88
CA PHE A 377 7.34 12.91 -3.50
C PHE A 377 7.99 13.46 -4.78
N ALA A 378 9.29 13.77 -4.74
CA ALA A 378 10.03 14.25 -5.91
C ALA A 378 10.02 13.23 -7.06
N ILE A 379 10.22 11.94 -6.76
CA ILE A 379 10.10 10.86 -7.75
C ILE A 379 8.69 10.80 -8.33
N GLY A 380 7.66 10.93 -7.48
CA GLY A 380 6.27 11.01 -7.92
C GLY A 380 6.01 12.18 -8.87
N VAL A 381 6.56 13.36 -8.58
CA VAL A 381 6.46 14.56 -9.43
C VAL A 381 7.21 14.37 -10.75
N ILE A 382 8.44 13.83 -10.72
CA ILE A 382 9.21 13.55 -11.95
C ILE A 382 8.46 12.55 -12.83
N ALA A 383 7.94 11.49 -12.24
CA ALA A 383 7.15 10.50 -12.96
C ALA A 383 5.85 11.11 -13.53
N LEU A 384 5.19 11.99 -12.77
CA LEU A 384 4.03 12.74 -13.24
C LEU A 384 4.37 13.60 -14.46
N VAL A 385 5.47 14.36 -14.39
CA VAL A 385 5.96 15.18 -15.50
C VAL A 385 6.26 14.30 -16.71
N ALA A 386 6.87 13.13 -16.53
CA ALA A 386 7.13 12.18 -17.60
C ALA A 386 5.83 11.63 -18.24
N VAL A 387 4.78 11.41 -17.45
CA VAL A 387 3.46 11.00 -17.96
C VAL A 387 2.79 12.11 -18.75
N VAL A 388 2.86 13.37 -18.28
CA VAL A 388 2.15 14.51 -18.87
C VAL A 388 2.86 15.07 -20.09
N LEU A 389 4.18 15.28 -20.03
CA LEU A 389 4.95 15.96 -21.07
C LEU A 389 5.30 15.10 -22.28
N GLN A 390 4.70 13.90 -22.43
CA GLN A 390 5.02 12.87 -23.44
C GLN A 390 5.65 13.47 -24.70
N PRO A 391 6.99 13.47 -24.83
CA PRO A 391 7.61 14.06 -26.00
C PRO A 391 7.09 13.29 -27.21
N LYS A 392 6.51 14.03 -28.17
CA LYS A 392 6.17 13.47 -29.48
C LYS A 392 7.45 12.86 -30.00
N ARG A 393 7.52 11.53 -30.07
CA ARG A 393 8.67 10.83 -30.63
C ARG A 393 8.68 11.21 -32.11
N THR A 394 9.42 12.25 -32.48
CA THR A 394 9.70 12.59 -33.86
C THR A 394 10.39 11.36 -34.42
N LYS A 395 9.81 10.73 -35.44
CA LYS A 395 10.48 9.67 -36.19
C LYS A 395 11.70 10.32 -36.85
N GLY A 396 12.85 10.30 -36.18
CA GLY A 396 14.12 10.54 -36.84
C GLY A 396 14.39 9.34 -37.73
N SER A 397 14.21 9.50 -39.04
CA SER A 397 14.89 8.62 -39.98
C SER A 397 16.38 8.91 -39.82
N VAL A 398 17.08 8.03 -39.11
CA VAL A 398 18.54 7.97 -39.25
C VAL A 398 18.77 7.30 -40.60
N THR A 399 18.78 8.09 -41.66
CA THR A 399 19.40 7.72 -42.93
C THR A 399 20.89 7.65 -42.66
N PHE A 400 21.41 6.43 -42.51
CA PHE A 400 22.83 6.18 -42.74
C PHE A 400 23.08 6.35 -44.24
N ASP A 401 23.57 7.52 -44.63
CA ASP A 401 24.24 7.65 -45.92
C ASP A 401 25.58 6.90 -45.84
N LYS A 402 25.83 6.16 -46.92
CA LYS A 402 26.92 5.21 -47.11
C LYS A 402 28.30 5.86 -47.16
#